data_AF-A0AA40BDH7-F1
#
_entry.id   AF-A0AA40BDH7-F1
#
_cell.length_a   1.000
_cell.length_b   1.000
_cell.length_c   1.000
_cell.angle_alpha   90.00
_cell.angle_beta   90.00
_cell.angle_gamma   90.00
#
_symmetry.space_group_name_H-M   'P 1'
#
loop_
_entity.id
_entity.type
_entity.pdbx_description
1 polymer ?
#
loop_
_entity_poly.entity_id
_entity_poly.type
_entity_poly.pdbx_seq_one_letter_code
_entity_poly.pdbx_strand_id
1 'polypeptide(L)'
;MAPGILADETPNGAVAAPAKEPTNGVATTANGHTAEKEDSETANGAGTGGKSGEVAKDPEPEVKKDEAEAKKDETDAKKDEVPEDQTMKCEIKHLDRRYDDKDVHFFAERKTEAEKPKQKDWWRLFAFCLVRHYDSDGDLDTTRLYVNPQPLRQLTYDVIGYFPGDPIDVDDVQIEAPYHSLFHYRKQLEEQGRERFADDGESLKHLEVLLDWIRTHFALDIAAYDKCLASDHKAMSYDRLWTLFPPEKIIHCKILDQNRAFRVLETWYDDCDDLPGLGMRVNYLDFDGERLGTRKTELFVPKYPGTRELSELPTMPLDLLEDAEEVHAELVARGRKFEGFIGQHYLQYNNIALKRIDGMYAKFTVNGRVMIDAKTYHRLEPNDSFVVKELPAQNEATKRERSTRRKGFGMAQFLSDKKVVHEKLSDADAALTNATVRGYSFTNKRFLEFFADELFPIEWNTNCFDQLVLDPAVKKTVQALVSSHAQDRESFDDIVKGKGQGLVCVLHGPPGVGKTLTAECVAEYVKRPLYMVSSGDREIIPLPAKEWQYD
;
A
#
# COMPACT_ATOMS: atom_id res chain seq x y z
N MET A 1 6.86 -5.34 33.87
CA MET A 1 7.64 -6.20 32.97
C MET A 1 7.80 -5.42 31.67
N ALA A 2 9.01 -4.99 31.35
CA ALA A 2 9.30 -4.28 30.12
C ALA A 2 9.09 -5.25 28.93
N PRO A 3 8.27 -4.90 27.91
CA PRO A 3 8.20 -5.70 26.70
C PRO A 3 9.54 -5.58 25.96
N GLY A 4 10.05 -6.71 25.47
CA GLY A 4 11.22 -6.73 24.60
C GLY A 4 10.91 -6.03 23.29
N ILE A 5 11.64 -4.96 23.00
CA ILE A 5 11.66 -4.28 21.71
C ILE A 5 12.73 -4.99 20.88
N LEU A 6 12.38 -5.46 19.68
CA LEU A 6 13.35 -6.01 18.73
C LEU A 6 13.41 -5.09 17.52
N ALA A 7 14.61 -4.57 17.27
CA ALA A 7 15.00 -4.06 15.97
C ALA A 7 15.14 -5.25 15.00
N ASP A 8 14.86 -4.98 13.73
CA ASP A 8 15.01 -5.94 12.65
C ASP A 8 16.52 -6.19 12.44
N GLU A 9 17.02 -7.29 12.99
CA GLU A 9 18.35 -7.81 12.69
C GLU A 9 18.22 -9.17 12.01
N THR A 10 18.69 -9.23 10.77
CA THR A 10 18.93 -10.45 10.00
C THR A 10 19.82 -11.44 10.76
N PRO A 11 19.62 -12.77 10.64
CA PRO A 11 20.34 -13.73 11.45
C PRO A 11 21.76 -13.96 10.92
N ASN A 12 22.77 -13.65 11.73
CA ASN A 12 24.14 -14.06 11.47
C ASN A 12 24.61 -15.01 12.58
N GLY A 13 24.80 -16.28 12.23
CA GLY A 13 25.34 -17.31 13.11
C GLY A 13 26.77 -17.65 12.72
N ALA A 14 27.74 -17.32 13.57
CA ALA A 14 29.04 -18.01 13.63
C ALA A 14 29.63 -17.90 15.04
N VAL A 15 30.02 -19.04 15.59
CA VAL A 15 30.52 -19.27 16.95
C VAL A 15 32.04 -19.16 16.98
N ALA A 16 32.62 -18.44 17.98
CA ALA A 16 33.64 -18.94 18.93
C ALA A 16 34.53 -17.83 19.58
N ALA A 17 34.28 -17.54 20.87
CA ALA A 17 35.17 -17.47 22.07
C ALA A 17 36.57 -16.78 22.05
N PRO A 18 37.19 -16.48 23.23
CA PRO A 18 36.73 -15.61 24.33
C PRO A 18 37.85 -14.64 24.87
N ALA A 19 37.46 -13.82 25.88
CA ALA A 19 38.28 -13.24 26.97
C ALA A 19 38.85 -11.80 26.83
N LYS A 20 38.35 -10.84 27.63
CA LYS A 20 38.86 -10.45 28.98
C LYS A 20 38.09 -9.24 29.52
N GLU A 21 37.84 -9.24 30.83
CA GLU A 21 37.25 -8.14 31.61
C GLU A 21 38.12 -6.86 31.61
N PRO A 22 37.51 -5.68 31.86
CA PRO A 22 38.20 -4.39 31.81
C PRO A 22 38.79 -3.99 33.17
N THR A 23 39.95 -3.32 33.14
CA THR A 23 40.52 -2.60 34.29
C THR A 23 40.40 -1.10 34.08
N ASN A 24 39.94 -0.43 35.15
CA ASN A 24 39.91 1.00 35.48
C ASN A 24 40.96 1.91 34.83
N GLY A 25 40.59 3.18 34.59
CA GLY A 25 41.56 4.25 34.37
C GLY A 25 40.97 5.63 34.08
N VAL A 26 40.91 6.45 35.11
CA VAL A 26 40.54 7.88 35.18
C VAL A 26 41.51 8.79 34.38
N ALA A 27 41.02 9.92 33.84
CA ALA A 27 41.57 11.29 34.04
C ALA A 27 41.41 12.26 32.84
N THR A 28 40.54 13.26 33.04
CA THR A 28 40.74 14.72 32.89
C THR A 28 41.70 15.30 31.82
N THR A 29 41.19 16.27 31.05
CA THR A 29 41.53 17.74 31.01
C THR A 29 40.78 18.35 29.81
N ALA A 30 39.85 19.30 29.94
CA ALA A 30 39.89 20.69 30.45
C ALA A 30 40.67 21.67 29.55
N ASN A 31 39.93 22.44 28.74
CA ASN A 31 40.09 23.85 28.32
C ASN A 31 39.48 24.00 26.90
N GLY A 32 38.61 24.95 26.58
CA GLY A 32 38.10 26.12 27.28
C GLY A 32 37.76 27.20 26.24
N HIS A 33 36.73 28.01 26.55
CA HIS A 33 36.38 29.32 25.95
C HIS A 33 35.66 29.34 24.59
N THR A 34 34.62 30.15 24.32
CA THR A 34 33.70 31.04 25.10
C THR A 34 32.71 31.64 24.08
N ALA A 35 31.49 32.00 24.55
CA ALA A 35 30.62 33.13 24.12
C ALA A 35 30.04 33.12 22.69
N GLU A 36 28.80 33.52 22.37
CA GLU A 36 27.63 34.21 22.97
C GLU A 36 26.46 33.92 21.98
N LYS A 37 25.24 33.47 22.29
CA LYS A 37 24.10 34.02 23.06
C LYS A 37 23.63 35.44 22.70
N GLU A 38 22.43 35.52 22.12
CA GLU A 38 21.20 36.22 22.59
C GLU A 38 20.26 36.41 21.38
N ASP A 39 19.09 35.79 21.35
CA ASP A 39 17.82 36.17 21.99
C ASP A 39 17.24 37.51 21.49
N SER A 40 16.04 37.47 20.90
CA SER A 40 14.92 38.25 21.44
C SER A 40 13.60 37.98 20.72
N GLU A 41 12.60 37.76 21.56
CA GLU A 41 11.17 37.70 21.36
C GLU A 41 10.61 39.03 20.81
N THR A 42 9.43 39.02 20.18
CA THR A 42 8.19 39.51 20.84
C THR A 42 6.96 39.44 19.93
N ALA A 43 5.85 39.11 20.58
CA ALA A 43 4.48 39.02 20.09
C ALA A 43 3.77 40.39 19.98
N ASN A 44 2.69 40.47 19.19
CA ASN A 44 1.33 40.82 19.67
C ASN A 44 0.33 41.13 18.52
N GLY A 45 -0.78 40.37 18.47
CA GLY A 45 -2.09 40.85 18.93
C GLY A 45 -2.93 41.86 18.11
N ALA A 46 -4.03 41.33 17.54
CA ALA A 46 -5.43 41.81 17.62
C ALA A 46 -5.96 43.05 16.84
N GLY A 47 -6.95 42.81 15.96
CA GLY A 47 -8.35 43.20 16.24
C GLY A 47 -9.03 44.36 15.47
N THR A 48 -10.15 44.02 14.80
CA THR A 48 -11.37 44.85 14.46
C THR A 48 -11.25 45.94 13.38
N GLY A 49 -12.19 46.23 12.47
CA GLY A 49 -13.53 45.75 12.11
C GLY A 49 -14.21 46.74 11.13
N GLY A 50 -15.15 46.30 10.27
CA GLY A 50 -16.33 47.11 9.87
C GLY A 50 -16.49 47.70 8.45
N LYS A 51 -17.27 46.99 7.61
CA LYS A 51 -18.40 47.41 6.71
C LYS A 51 -18.23 48.35 5.48
N SER A 52 -18.67 47.79 4.33
CA SER A 52 -19.81 48.18 3.46
C SER A 52 -19.49 48.43 1.97
N GLY A 53 -20.33 47.90 1.08
CA GLY A 53 -20.38 48.25 -0.35
C GLY A 53 -20.67 47.05 -1.25
N GLU A 54 -21.70 47.16 -2.07
CA GLU A 54 -22.45 46.08 -2.73
C GLU A 54 -22.22 46.10 -4.27
N VAL A 55 -22.60 45.00 -4.95
CA VAL A 55 -23.09 44.91 -6.36
C VAL A 55 -22.12 44.50 -7.52
N ALA A 56 -22.47 43.33 -8.08
CA ALA A 56 -22.56 42.87 -9.49
C ALA A 56 -21.35 42.70 -10.45
N LYS A 57 -21.13 41.41 -10.77
CA LYS A 57 -21.03 40.69 -12.08
C LYS A 57 -20.73 41.39 -13.43
N ASP A 58 -19.83 40.68 -14.15
CA ASP A 58 -19.65 40.47 -15.62
C ASP A 58 -19.09 41.66 -16.44
N PRO A 59 -18.54 41.50 -17.69
CA PRO A 59 -18.10 40.33 -18.48
C PRO A 59 -16.71 40.53 -19.23
N GLU A 60 -16.39 39.59 -20.14
CA GLU A 60 -15.35 39.55 -21.20
C GLU A 60 -15.15 40.83 -22.03
N PRO A 61 -14.09 40.89 -22.86
CA PRO A 61 -14.22 41.52 -24.17
C PRO A 61 -13.68 40.71 -25.37
N GLU A 62 -14.49 40.65 -26.42
CA GLU A 62 -14.14 40.38 -27.82
C GLU A 62 -13.66 41.66 -28.57
N VAL A 63 -12.65 41.46 -29.43
CA VAL A 63 -12.45 41.92 -30.84
C VAL A 63 -12.86 43.34 -31.30
N LYS A 64 -11.89 44.05 -31.92
CA LYS A 64 -11.94 44.85 -33.20
C LYS A 64 -10.79 45.88 -33.21
N LYS A 65 -10.17 46.34 -34.29
CA LYS A 65 -10.05 46.05 -35.74
C LYS A 65 -8.94 47.01 -36.22
N ASP A 66 -8.22 46.70 -37.29
CA ASP A 66 -8.14 47.55 -38.49
C ASP A 66 -7.10 47.05 -39.52
N GLU A 67 -7.58 46.95 -40.76
CA GLU A 67 -6.91 46.75 -42.05
C GLU A 67 -6.23 48.08 -42.49
N ALA A 68 -5.37 48.26 -43.49
CA ALA A 68 -4.82 47.57 -44.66
C ALA A 68 -3.43 48.23 -44.94
N GLU A 69 -2.53 47.81 -45.82
CA GLU A 69 -2.66 47.74 -47.29
C GLU A 69 -1.35 47.24 -47.93
N ALA A 70 -1.44 46.73 -49.16
CA ALA A 70 -0.44 45.91 -49.86
C ALA A 70 0.68 46.69 -50.58
N LYS A 71 1.86 46.05 -50.71
CA LYS A 71 2.73 46.16 -51.90
C LYS A 71 3.42 44.82 -52.18
N LYS A 72 3.32 44.38 -53.45
CA LYS A 72 4.07 43.27 -54.05
C LYS A 72 5.52 43.69 -54.29
N ASP A 73 6.45 42.77 -54.08
CA ASP A 73 7.60 42.61 -54.97
C ASP A 73 7.97 41.13 -55.07
N GLU A 74 8.32 40.74 -56.28
CA GLU A 74 8.56 39.39 -56.77
C GLU A 74 9.95 38.83 -56.38
N THR A 75 10.03 37.50 -56.41
CA THR A 75 11.23 36.67 -56.61
C THR A 75 12.31 36.66 -55.52
N ASP A 76 12.40 35.53 -54.80
CA ASP A 76 13.53 34.63 -55.03
C ASP A 76 13.16 33.18 -54.70
N ALA A 77 13.05 32.37 -55.75
CA ALA A 77 12.79 30.95 -55.66
C ALA A 77 14.09 30.23 -55.26
N LYS A 78 14.18 29.79 -54.01
CA LYS A 78 15.17 28.78 -53.60
C LYS A 78 14.48 27.43 -53.40
N LYS A 79 14.43 26.72 -54.53
CA LYS A 79 14.43 25.26 -54.69
C LYS A 79 14.07 24.48 -53.43
N ASP A 80 12.80 24.10 -53.34
CA ASP A 80 12.38 22.91 -52.63
C ASP A 80 13.21 21.73 -53.15
N GLU A 81 14.09 21.21 -52.30
CA GLU A 81 14.67 19.89 -52.52
C GLU A 81 13.53 18.87 -52.46
N VAL A 82 13.53 17.99 -53.45
CA VAL A 82 12.62 16.87 -53.70
C VAL A 82 12.22 16.18 -52.38
N PRO A 83 10.96 15.71 -52.21
CA PRO A 83 10.61 14.94 -51.02
C PRO A 83 11.52 13.72 -50.94
N GLU A 84 12.43 13.71 -49.96
CA GLU A 84 13.12 12.48 -49.57
C GLU A 84 12.05 11.44 -49.24
N ASP A 85 12.24 10.23 -49.75
CA ASP A 85 11.36 9.09 -49.61
C ASP A 85 10.77 8.99 -48.18
N GLN A 86 9.50 9.38 -48.02
CA GLN A 86 8.82 9.44 -46.72
C GLN A 86 8.38 8.06 -46.22
N THR A 87 8.84 6.99 -46.87
CA THR A 87 8.62 5.62 -46.43
C THR A 87 9.37 5.35 -45.13
N MET A 88 8.69 4.73 -44.17
CA MET A 88 9.29 4.34 -42.90
C MET A 88 10.39 3.29 -43.14
N LYS A 89 11.58 3.56 -42.61
CA LYS A 89 12.74 2.67 -42.64
C LYS A 89 12.64 1.68 -41.49
N CYS A 90 12.64 0.39 -41.83
CA CYS A 90 12.61 -0.73 -40.89
C CYS A 90 13.98 -0.93 -40.20
N GLU A 91 14.43 0.05 -39.43
CA GLU A 91 15.71 0.03 -38.71
C GLU A 91 15.64 0.72 -37.35
N ILE A 92 16.65 0.46 -36.50
CA ILE A 92 16.81 1.10 -35.20
C ILE A 92 17.81 2.24 -35.32
N LYS A 93 17.36 3.48 -35.10
CA LYS A 93 18.21 4.68 -35.16
C LYS A 93 18.65 5.10 -33.76
N HIS A 94 19.90 5.51 -33.62
CA HIS A 94 20.43 6.05 -32.36
C HIS A 94 20.43 7.57 -32.38
N LEU A 95 19.75 8.18 -31.41
CA LEU A 95 19.55 9.63 -31.32
C LEU A 95 19.92 10.16 -29.93
N ASP A 96 20.11 11.48 -29.86
CA ASP A 96 20.16 12.28 -28.65
C ASP A 96 19.01 13.30 -28.67
N ARG A 97 18.34 13.50 -27.54
CA ARG A 97 17.39 14.58 -27.29
C ARG A 97 18.10 15.61 -26.42
N ARG A 98 18.30 16.82 -26.96
CA ARG A 98 19.00 17.93 -26.29
C ARG A 98 18.15 19.19 -26.31
N TYR A 99 18.50 20.15 -25.46
CA TYR A 99 17.90 21.49 -25.45
C TYR A 99 18.71 22.45 -26.31
N ASP A 100 18.02 23.35 -27.02
CA ASP A 100 18.66 24.50 -27.65
C ASP A 100 18.78 25.68 -26.66
N ASP A 101 19.43 26.77 -27.08
CA ASP A 101 19.64 27.97 -26.26
C ASP A 101 18.33 28.67 -25.78
N LYS A 102 17.17 28.17 -26.20
CA LYS A 102 15.84 28.65 -25.81
C LYS A 102 15.07 27.63 -24.98
N ASP A 103 15.75 26.63 -24.43
CA ASP A 103 15.18 25.50 -23.67
C ASP A 103 14.14 24.70 -24.46
N VAL A 104 14.24 24.68 -25.80
CA VAL A 104 13.38 23.84 -26.65
C VAL A 104 14.14 22.57 -27.02
N HIS A 105 13.54 21.42 -26.71
CA HIS A 105 14.16 20.14 -27.03
C HIS A 105 14.10 19.81 -28.53
N PHE A 106 15.14 19.15 -29.04
CA PHE A 106 15.19 18.62 -30.41
C PHE A 106 15.92 17.27 -30.45
N PHE A 107 15.61 16.46 -31.45
CA PHE A 107 16.30 15.19 -31.72
C PHE A 107 17.44 15.41 -32.70
N ALA A 108 18.62 14.87 -32.40
CA ALA A 108 19.78 14.86 -33.26
C ALA A 108 20.38 13.44 -33.37
N GLU A 109 21.07 13.16 -34.47
CA GLU A 109 21.87 11.94 -34.57
C GLU A 109 23.00 11.93 -33.53
N ARG A 110 23.33 10.76 -32.97
CA ARG A 110 24.48 10.65 -32.04
C ARG A 110 25.79 10.99 -32.75
N LYS A 111 26.29 12.20 -32.53
CA LYS A 111 27.56 12.72 -33.04
C LYS A 111 28.25 13.58 -31.97
N THR A 112 29.56 13.75 -32.08
CA THR A 112 30.37 14.57 -31.14
C THR A 112 29.93 16.04 -31.13
N GLU A 113 29.44 16.54 -32.26
CA GLU A 113 28.82 17.85 -32.41
C GLU A 113 27.41 17.64 -32.99
N ALA A 114 26.38 18.05 -32.24
CA ALA A 114 24.98 17.83 -32.60
C ALA A 114 24.37 19.12 -33.15
N GLU A 115 24.05 19.14 -34.44
CA GLU A 115 23.32 20.24 -35.08
C GLU A 115 21.82 19.98 -35.06
N LYS A 116 21.03 21.05 -34.86
CA LYS A 116 19.56 20.99 -34.92
C LYS A 116 19.13 20.65 -36.36
N PRO A 117 18.42 19.53 -36.59
CA PRO A 117 18.01 19.15 -37.93
C PRO A 117 17.04 20.16 -38.55
N LYS A 118 17.15 20.37 -39.87
CA LYS A 118 16.33 21.32 -40.62
C LYS A 118 14.88 20.84 -40.79
N GLN A 119 14.68 19.52 -40.86
CA GLN A 119 13.36 18.90 -41.02
C GLN A 119 12.74 18.61 -39.64
N LYS A 120 11.47 18.98 -39.46
CA LYS A 120 10.69 18.62 -38.28
C LYS A 120 10.28 17.14 -38.35
N ASP A 121 10.40 16.42 -37.25
CA ASP A 121 9.95 15.02 -37.07
C ASP A 121 10.57 13.95 -37.99
N TRP A 122 11.73 14.24 -38.59
CA TRP A 122 12.50 13.29 -39.42
C TRP A 122 12.78 11.94 -38.74
N TRP A 123 12.86 11.93 -37.40
CA TRP A 123 13.10 10.73 -36.59
C TRP A 123 11.94 9.73 -36.63
N ARG A 124 10.71 10.18 -36.95
CA ARG A 124 9.55 9.31 -37.14
C ARG A 124 9.61 8.46 -38.40
N LEU A 125 10.56 8.74 -39.29
CA LEU A 125 10.83 7.94 -40.48
C LEU A 125 11.54 6.62 -40.18
N PHE A 126 12.04 6.40 -38.95
CA PHE A 126 12.63 5.13 -38.54
C PHE A 126 11.63 4.35 -37.69
N ALA A 127 11.57 3.03 -37.86
CA ALA A 127 10.66 2.18 -37.09
C ALA A 127 10.95 2.26 -35.58
N PHE A 128 12.22 2.31 -35.20
CA PHE A 128 12.61 2.41 -33.79
C PHE A 128 13.69 3.46 -33.59
N CYS A 129 13.62 4.19 -32.47
CA CYS A 129 14.66 5.16 -32.09
C CYS A 129 15.14 4.93 -30.66
N LEU A 130 16.43 4.69 -30.46
CA LEU A 130 17.08 4.68 -29.15
C LEU A 130 17.60 6.08 -28.83
N VAL A 131 16.87 6.81 -28.00
CA VAL A 131 17.10 8.23 -27.72
C VAL A 131 17.70 8.40 -26.32
N ARG A 132 18.86 9.03 -26.22
CA ARG A 132 19.40 9.52 -24.95
C ARG A 132 18.75 10.86 -24.61
N HIS A 133 18.15 10.96 -23.44
CA HIS A 133 17.57 12.19 -22.92
C HIS A 133 18.60 12.88 -22.05
N TYR A 134 18.97 14.10 -22.42
CA TYR A 134 19.81 14.96 -21.59
C TYR A 134 18.91 16.00 -20.90
N ASP A 135 19.23 16.37 -19.67
CA ASP A 135 18.56 17.47 -18.97
C ASP A 135 19.05 18.84 -19.48
N SER A 136 18.55 19.93 -18.87
CA SER A 136 18.94 21.29 -19.22
C SER A 136 20.41 21.60 -18.90
N ASP A 137 20.99 20.87 -17.95
CA ASP A 137 22.38 21.03 -17.53
C ASP A 137 23.34 20.22 -18.43
N GLY A 138 22.79 19.39 -19.32
CA GLY A 138 23.51 18.59 -20.30
C GLY A 138 23.94 17.22 -19.77
N ASP A 139 23.46 16.84 -18.59
CA ASP A 139 23.69 15.53 -18.00
C ASP A 139 22.72 14.50 -18.58
N LEU A 140 23.20 13.25 -18.73
CA LEU A 140 22.38 12.16 -19.24
C LEU A 140 21.37 11.74 -18.17
N ASP A 141 20.11 12.04 -18.40
CA ASP A 141 19.00 11.67 -17.52
C ASP A 141 18.63 10.20 -17.73
N THR A 142 18.18 9.84 -18.94
CA THR A 142 17.75 8.47 -19.24
C THR A 142 17.92 8.12 -20.72
N THR A 143 17.70 6.85 -21.08
CA THR A 143 17.62 6.42 -22.49
C THR A 143 16.29 5.75 -22.73
N ARG A 144 15.60 6.12 -23.82
CA ARG A 144 14.29 5.55 -24.17
C ARG A 144 14.28 4.95 -25.57
N LEU A 145 13.59 3.84 -25.73
CA LEU A 145 13.25 3.25 -27.01
C LEU A 145 11.88 3.76 -27.44
N TYR A 146 11.85 4.47 -28.56
CA TYR A 146 10.62 4.93 -29.21
C TYR A 146 10.17 3.91 -30.24
N VAL A 147 8.90 3.54 -30.20
CA VAL A 147 8.25 2.67 -31.20
C VAL A 147 7.36 3.54 -32.08
N ASN A 148 7.73 3.74 -33.34
CA ASN A 148 7.01 4.63 -34.26
C ASN A 148 5.88 3.96 -35.07
N PRO A 149 6.02 2.70 -35.56
CA PRO A 149 4.98 2.06 -36.37
C PRO A 149 3.66 1.97 -35.60
N GLN A 150 2.58 2.52 -36.17
CA GLN A 150 1.27 2.54 -35.51
C GLN A 150 0.73 1.14 -35.17
N PRO A 151 0.85 0.11 -36.04
CA PRO A 151 0.42 -1.23 -35.70
C PRO A 151 1.16 -1.82 -34.49
N LEU A 152 2.46 -1.51 -34.36
CA LEU A 152 3.27 -1.98 -33.24
C LEU A 152 2.98 -1.21 -31.96
N ARG A 153 2.72 0.11 -32.03
CA ARG A 153 2.27 0.89 -30.87
C ARG A 153 0.98 0.32 -30.28
N GLN A 154 0.04 -0.04 -31.14
CA GLN A 154 -1.20 -0.70 -30.71
C GLN A 154 -0.94 -2.08 -30.10
N LEU A 155 -0.05 -2.89 -30.71
CA LEU A 155 0.34 -4.19 -30.13
C LEU A 155 0.98 -4.03 -28.75
N THR A 156 1.93 -3.10 -28.58
CA THR A 156 2.59 -2.86 -27.30
C THR A 156 1.60 -2.35 -26.25
N TYR A 157 0.66 -1.50 -26.64
CA TYR A 157 -0.42 -1.03 -25.76
C TYR A 157 -1.33 -2.19 -25.31
N ASP A 158 -1.74 -3.05 -26.25
CA ASP A 158 -2.66 -4.16 -25.95
C ASP A 158 -1.99 -5.26 -25.09
N VAL A 159 -0.68 -5.50 -25.29
CA VAL A 159 0.07 -6.56 -24.61
C VAL A 159 0.62 -6.11 -23.26
N ILE A 160 1.30 -4.95 -23.22
CA ILE A 160 1.97 -4.45 -22.01
C ILE A 160 0.99 -3.61 -21.19
N GLY A 161 0.18 -2.78 -21.84
CA GLY A 161 -0.72 -1.84 -21.19
C GLY A 161 0.04 -0.85 -20.33
N TYR A 162 -0.26 -0.85 -19.03
CA TYR A 162 0.43 0.02 -18.06
C TYR A 162 1.67 -0.67 -17.51
N PHE A 163 2.83 -0.01 -17.65
CA PHE A 163 4.07 -0.39 -16.98
C PHE A 163 4.66 0.83 -16.24
N PRO A 164 5.07 0.71 -14.97
CA PRO A 164 5.65 1.84 -14.24
C PRO A 164 6.90 2.40 -14.93
N GLY A 165 6.91 3.71 -15.20
CA GLY A 165 8.03 4.39 -15.86
C GLY A 165 7.97 4.43 -17.39
N ASP A 166 7.19 3.55 -18.03
CA ASP A 166 7.07 3.50 -19.49
C ASP A 166 5.75 4.15 -19.94
N PRO A 167 5.78 5.33 -20.58
CA PRO A 167 4.59 5.84 -21.26
C PRO A 167 4.32 4.98 -22.50
N ILE A 168 3.34 4.09 -22.36
CA ILE A 168 2.84 3.22 -23.44
C ILE A 168 1.40 3.63 -23.73
N ASP A 169 1.22 4.44 -24.76
CA ASP A 169 -0.06 4.84 -25.32
C ASP A 169 -0.10 4.50 -26.81
N VAL A 170 -1.30 4.41 -27.38
CA VAL A 170 -1.50 4.22 -28.83
C VAL A 170 -0.82 5.31 -29.64
N ASP A 171 -0.80 6.54 -29.10
CA ASP A 171 -0.22 7.71 -29.76
C ASP A 171 1.29 7.90 -29.51
N ASP A 172 1.84 7.35 -28.44
CA ASP A 172 3.26 7.45 -28.14
C ASP A 172 3.72 6.30 -27.23
N VAL A 173 4.74 5.57 -27.66
CA VAL A 173 5.31 4.46 -26.91
C VAL A 173 6.78 4.74 -26.71
N GLN A 174 7.13 5.05 -25.46
CA GLN A 174 8.51 5.20 -25.02
C GLN A 174 8.77 4.19 -23.91
N ILE A 175 9.82 3.39 -24.10
CA ILE A 175 10.22 2.38 -23.13
C ILE A 175 11.56 2.80 -22.54
N GLU A 176 11.59 2.98 -21.24
CA GLU A 176 12.75 3.49 -20.52
C GLU A 176 13.78 2.39 -20.23
N ALA A 177 15.07 2.73 -20.37
CA ALA A 177 16.16 1.83 -20.04
C ALA A 177 16.08 1.42 -18.54
N PRO A 178 16.31 0.14 -18.21
CA PRO A 178 16.87 -0.92 -19.05
C PRO A 178 15.82 -1.77 -19.80
N TYR A 179 14.66 -1.20 -20.12
CA TYR A 179 13.63 -1.77 -20.98
C TYR A 179 12.96 -3.03 -20.42
N HIS A 180 12.77 -3.07 -19.09
CA HIS A 180 12.25 -4.22 -18.37
C HIS A 180 10.90 -4.72 -18.90
N SER A 181 10.01 -3.82 -19.34
CA SER A 181 8.72 -4.19 -19.92
C SER A 181 8.88 -5.12 -21.13
N LEU A 182 9.80 -4.82 -22.05
CA LEU A 182 10.06 -5.69 -23.20
C LEU A 182 10.54 -7.07 -22.79
N PHE A 183 11.37 -7.19 -21.75
CA PHE A 183 11.81 -8.48 -21.27
C PHE A 183 10.65 -9.32 -20.74
N HIS A 184 9.81 -8.75 -19.88
CA HIS A 184 8.73 -9.49 -19.22
C HIS A 184 7.65 -9.94 -20.22
N TYR A 185 7.31 -9.08 -21.17
CA TYR A 185 6.22 -9.32 -22.12
C TYR A 185 6.71 -9.91 -23.47
N ARG A 186 8.01 -10.23 -23.62
CA ARG A 186 8.62 -10.71 -24.89
C ARG A 186 7.86 -11.87 -25.55
N LYS A 187 7.43 -12.86 -24.78
CA LYS A 187 6.75 -14.06 -25.29
C LYS A 187 5.35 -13.71 -25.82
N GLN A 188 4.62 -12.85 -25.10
CA GLN A 188 3.28 -12.41 -25.47
C GLN A 188 3.33 -11.48 -26.70
N LEU A 189 4.33 -10.59 -26.77
CA LEU A 189 4.57 -9.75 -27.94
C LEU A 189 4.87 -10.59 -29.19
N GLU A 190 5.68 -11.65 -29.05
CA GLU A 190 5.99 -12.55 -30.16
C GLU A 190 4.76 -13.33 -30.64
N GLU A 191 4.00 -13.93 -29.72
CA GLU A 191 2.82 -14.74 -30.05
C GLU A 191 1.71 -13.89 -30.68
N GLN A 192 1.26 -12.84 -29.98
CA GLN A 192 0.17 -11.98 -30.45
C GLN A 192 0.58 -11.14 -31.67
N GLY A 193 1.85 -10.73 -31.76
CA GLY A 193 2.35 -9.98 -32.90
C GLY A 193 2.37 -10.82 -34.18
N ARG A 194 2.81 -12.08 -34.11
CA ARG A 194 2.82 -13.00 -35.26
C ARG A 194 1.40 -13.34 -35.73
N GLU A 195 0.48 -13.52 -34.80
CA GLU A 195 -0.94 -13.76 -35.13
C GLU A 195 -1.57 -12.53 -35.79
N ARG A 196 -1.38 -11.35 -35.20
CA ARG A 196 -1.99 -10.10 -35.66
C ARG A 196 -1.47 -9.62 -37.00
N PHE A 197 -0.18 -9.82 -37.28
CA PHE A 197 0.47 -9.34 -38.51
C PHE A 197 0.69 -10.45 -39.55
N ALA A 198 -0.02 -11.59 -39.43
CA ALA A 198 0.11 -12.70 -40.37
C ALA A 198 -0.12 -12.29 -41.83
N ASP A 199 -1.06 -11.37 -42.06
CA ASP A 199 -1.43 -10.86 -43.38
C ASP A 199 -0.71 -9.54 -43.76
N ASP A 200 0.05 -8.94 -42.83
CA ASP A 200 0.78 -7.68 -43.02
C ASP A 200 2.30 -7.90 -42.95
N GLY A 201 2.89 -8.17 -44.12
CA GLY A 201 4.31 -8.44 -44.25
C GLY A 201 5.23 -7.26 -43.91
N GLU A 202 4.74 -6.02 -43.85
CA GLU A 202 5.54 -4.87 -43.43
C GLU A 202 5.60 -4.77 -41.90
N SER A 203 4.44 -4.84 -41.24
CA SER A 203 4.39 -4.87 -39.76
C SER A 203 5.09 -6.09 -39.17
N LEU A 204 5.04 -7.24 -39.85
CA LEU A 204 5.76 -8.43 -39.44
C LEU A 204 7.29 -8.21 -39.46
N LYS A 205 7.82 -7.55 -40.50
CA LYS A 205 9.26 -7.18 -40.55
C LYS A 205 9.64 -6.23 -39.42
N HIS A 206 8.80 -5.23 -39.13
CA HIS A 206 9.02 -4.33 -38.01
C HIS A 206 9.04 -5.08 -36.67
N LEU A 207 8.12 -6.03 -36.48
CA LEU A 207 8.08 -6.88 -35.28
C LEU A 207 9.34 -7.75 -35.16
N GLU A 208 9.81 -8.36 -36.25
CA GLU A 208 11.02 -9.18 -36.26
C GLU A 208 12.26 -8.38 -35.84
N VAL A 209 12.39 -7.12 -36.29
CA VAL A 209 13.47 -6.22 -35.87
C VAL A 209 13.41 -5.96 -34.36
N LEU A 210 12.23 -5.71 -33.80
CA LEU A 210 12.07 -5.51 -32.36
C LEU A 210 12.42 -6.79 -31.58
N LEU A 211 11.92 -7.94 -32.00
CA LEU A 211 12.18 -9.22 -31.33
C LEU A 211 13.66 -9.64 -31.42
N ASP A 212 14.32 -9.37 -32.55
CA ASP A 212 15.76 -9.60 -32.70
C ASP A 212 16.57 -8.70 -31.77
N TRP A 213 16.19 -7.43 -31.65
CA TRP A 213 16.81 -6.51 -30.71
C TRP A 213 16.61 -6.94 -29.26
N ILE A 214 15.39 -7.34 -28.86
CA ILE A 214 15.10 -7.87 -27.51
C ILE A 214 15.97 -9.08 -27.21
N ARG A 215 16.04 -10.05 -28.13
CA ARG A 215 16.86 -11.27 -27.97
C ARG A 215 18.34 -10.96 -27.84
N THR A 216 18.83 -9.99 -28.60
CA THR A 216 20.24 -9.58 -28.55
C THR A 216 20.56 -8.80 -27.29
N HIS A 217 19.71 -7.83 -26.92
CA HIS A 217 19.91 -6.97 -25.76
C HIS A 217 19.86 -7.76 -24.45
N PHE A 218 18.88 -8.65 -24.30
CA PHE A 218 18.68 -9.45 -23.10
C PHE A 218 19.24 -10.88 -23.22
N ALA A 219 20.17 -11.15 -24.14
CA ALA A 219 20.65 -12.52 -24.39
C ALA A 219 21.12 -13.23 -23.11
N LEU A 220 21.88 -12.52 -22.26
CA LEU A 220 22.39 -13.06 -21.00
C LEU A 220 21.28 -13.21 -19.96
N ASP A 221 20.33 -12.28 -19.92
CA ASP A 221 19.24 -12.28 -18.93
C ASP A 221 18.21 -13.35 -19.24
N ILE A 222 17.88 -13.54 -20.52
CA ILE A 222 17.02 -14.62 -21.01
C ILE A 222 17.68 -15.96 -20.69
N ALA A 223 18.98 -16.13 -21.00
CA ALA A 223 19.69 -17.37 -20.72
C ALA A 223 19.74 -17.70 -19.22
N ALA A 224 19.97 -16.69 -18.36
CA ALA A 224 19.97 -16.87 -16.91
C ALA A 224 18.57 -17.21 -16.37
N TYR A 225 17.54 -16.52 -16.85
CA TYR A 225 16.15 -16.74 -16.48
C TYR A 225 15.68 -18.14 -16.88
N ASP A 226 15.88 -18.54 -18.15
CA ASP A 226 15.46 -19.85 -18.65
C ASP A 226 16.23 -20.97 -17.94
N LYS A 227 17.52 -20.78 -17.66
CA LYS A 227 18.32 -21.71 -16.85
C LYS A 227 17.79 -21.85 -15.42
N CYS A 228 17.42 -20.73 -14.79
CA CYS A 228 16.87 -20.72 -13.45
C CYS A 228 15.55 -21.50 -13.38
N LEU A 229 14.66 -21.31 -14.35
CA LEU A 229 13.37 -21.99 -14.40
C LEU A 229 13.45 -23.46 -14.78
N ALA A 230 14.45 -23.85 -15.58
CA ALA A 230 14.63 -25.24 -16.01
C ALA A 230 15.38 -26.11 -14.97
N SER A 231 16.07 -25.49 -14.02
CA SER A 231 16.83 -26.18 -12.98
C SER A 231 15.93 -26.56 -11.81
N ASP A 232 16.16 -27.75 -11.23
CA ASP A 232 15.50 -28.16 -9.99
C ASP A 232 15.87 -27.20 -8.85
N HIS A 233 17.15 -26.86 -8.73
CA HIS A 233 17.64 -25.80 -7.86
C HIS A 233 17.49 -24.45 -8.55
N LYS A 234 16.35 -23.78 -8.33
CA LYS A 234 16.09 -22.43 -8.85
C LYS A 234 17.03 -21.44 -8.16
N ALA A 235 18.03 -20.97 -8.89
CA ALA A 235 19.04 -20.04 -8.37
C ALA A 235 19.28 -18.88 -9.33
N MET A 236 19.53 -17.68 -8.80
CA MET A 236 19.68 -16.47 -9.59
C MET A 236 20.73 -15.52 -9.02
N SER A 237 21.46 -14.85 -9.91
CA SER A 237 22.38 -13.75 -9.56
C SER A 237 21.61 -12.47 -9.25
N TYR A 238 22.09 -11.70 -8.28
CA TYR A 238 21.46 -10.44 -7.85
C TYR A 238 21.14 -9.48 -9.01
N ASP A 239 22.08 -9.27 -9.93
CA ASP A 239 21.94 -8.32 -11.06
C ASP A 239 20.79 -8.67 -12.03
N ARG A 240 20.30 -9.91 -11.98
CA ARG A 240 19.22 -10.42 -12.85
C ARG A 240 17.94 -10.75 -12.07
N LEU A 241 17.93 -10.50 -10.77
CA LEU A 241 16.84 -10.88 -9.89
C LEU A 241 15.52 -10.21 -10.30
N TRP A 242 15.57 -8.98 -10.81
CA TRP A 242 14.42 -8.25 -11.36
C TRP A 242 13.61 -9.08 -12.39
N THR A 243 14.26 -9.98 -13.15
CA THR A 243 13.61 -10.78 -14.19
C THR A 243 12.49 -11.69 -13.66
N LEU A 244 12.53 -12.04 -12.36
CA LEU A 244 11.54 -12.89 -11.70
C LEU A 244 10.35 -12.13 -11.14
N PHE A 245 10.41 -10.80 -11.10
CA PHE A 245 9.44 -9.95 -10.41
C PHE A 245 8.73 -8.96 -11.35
N PRO A 246 8.05 -9.44 -12.42
CA PRO A 246 7.26 -8.55 -13.25
C PRO A 246 6.13 -7.90 -12.45
N PRO A 247 5.62 -6.72 -12.88
CA PRO A 247 4.40 -6.16 -12.35
C PRO A 247 3.22 -7.15 -12.39
N GLU A 248 2.29 -7.00 -11.47
CA GLU A 248 1.13 -7.88 -11.24
C GLU A 248 1.46 -9.33 -10.80
N LYS A 249 2.74 -9.72 -10.76
CA LYS A 249 3.15 -11.02 -10.24
C LYS A 249 2.80 -11.15 -8.76
N ILE A 250 2.30 -12.32 -8.36
CA ILE A 250 2.10 -12.65 -6.95
C ILE A 250 3.39 -13.24 -6.39
N ILE A 251 3.87 -12.61 -5.33
CA ILE A 251 5.09 -13.01 -4.62
C ILE A 251 4.74 -13.44 -3.20
N HIS A 252 5.59 -14.28 -2.64
CA HIS A 252 5.55 -14.77 -1.29
C HIS A 252 6.70 -14.20 -0.47
N CYS A 253 6.44 -13.95 0.81
CA CYS A 253 7.47 -13.79 1.83
C CYS A 253 6.91 -14.22 3.20
N LYS A 254 7.81 -14.37 4.18
CA LYS A 254 7.42 -14.58 5.58
C LYS A 254 7.59 -13.30 6.37
N ILE A 255 6.50 -12.79 6.94
CA ILE A 255 6.52 -11.64 7.85
C ILE A 255 6.02 -12.11 9.21
N LEU A 256 6.84 -11.93 10.25
CA LEU A 256 6.55 -12.43 11.60
C LEU A 256 6.24 -13.94 11.62
N ASP A 257 6.97 -14.70 10.81
CA ASP A 257 6.80 -16.16 10.62
C ASP A 257 5.42 -16.55 10.07
N GLN A 258 4.73 -15.62 9.40
CA GLN A 258 3.48 -15.91 8.70
C GLN A 258 3.70 -15.83 7.19
N ASN A 259 3.20 -16.81 6.46
CA ASN A 259 3.15 -16.77 5.00
C ASN A 259 2.33 -15.55 4.56
N ARG A 260 2.88 -14.73 3.66
CA ARG A 260 2.22 -13.56 3.11
C ARG A 260 2.36 -13.56 1.62
N ALA A 261 1.30 -13.18 0.92
CA ALA A 261 1.35 -12.89 -0.50
C ALA A 261 1.11 -11.41 -0.78
N PHE A 262 1.81 -10.91 -1.80
CA PHE A 262 1.70 -9.55 -2.28
C PHE A 262 1.68 -9.53 -3.80
N ARG A 263 1.06 -8.50 -4.37
CA ARG A 263 1.11 -8.23 -5.81
C ARG A 263 2.16 -7.17 -6.10
N VAL A 264 3.11 -7.48 -6.98
CA VAL A 264 4.16 -6.54 -7.39
C VAL A 264 3.54 -5.39 -8.18
N LEU A 265 3.91 -4.15 -7.85
CA LEU A 265 3.58 -2.96 -8.63
C LEU A 265 4.78 -2.53 -9.46
N GLU A 266 5.94 -2.37 -8.82
CA GLU A 266 7.18 -1.96 -9.47
C GLU A 266 8.40 -2.50 -8.71
N THR A 267 9.55 -2.52 -9.38
CA THR A 267 10.83 -2.97 -8.83
C THR A 267 11.93 -1.99 -9.22
N TRP A 268 12.88 -1.75 -8.31
CA TRP A 268 14.04 -0.91 -8.57
C TRP A 268 15.25 -1.46 -7.83
N TYR A 269 16.44 -1.19 -8.37
CA TYR A 269 17.68 -1.39 -7.62
C TYR A 269 17.97 -0.14 -6.80
N ASP A 270 18.15 -0.32 -5.50
CA ASP A 270 18.61 0.70 -4.59
C ASP A 270 20.11 0.51 -4.40
N ASP A 271 20.88 1.55 -4.74
CA ASP A 271 22.33 1.59 -4.61
C ASP A 271 22.75 2.42 -3.38
N CYS A 272 21.86 2.64 -2.41
CA CYS A 272 22.19 3.28 -1.14
C CYS A 272 23.39 2.59 -0.46
N ASP A 273 24.37 3.39 -0.04
CA ASP A 273 25.63 2.91 0.55
C ASP A 273 25.41 2.03 1.80
N ASP A 274 24.38 2.33 2.59
CA ASP A 274 24.11 1.65 3.86
C ASP A 274 23.39 0.29 3.67
N LEU A 275 22.54 0.18 2.66
CA LEU A 275 21.75 -1.03 2.42
C LEU A 275 21.37 -1.15 0.92
N PRO A 276 22.29 -1.60 0.05
CA PRO A 276 21.98 -1.81 -1.35
C PRO A 276 21.15 -3.08 -1.53
N GLY A 277 20.22 -3.08 -2.47
CA GLY A 277 19.31 -4.21 -2.69
C GLY A 277 18.25 -3.97 -3.76
N LEU A 278 17.48 -5.01 -4.04
CA LEU A 278 16.32 -4.92 -4.91
C LEU A 278 15.12 -4.50 -4.07
N GLY A 279 14.66 -3.27 -4.27
CA GLY A 279 13.43 -2.74 -3.71
C GLY A 279 12.23 -3.10 -4.57
N MET A 280 11.11 -3.40 -3.92
CA MET A 280 9.87 -3.75 -4.60
C MET A 280 8.70 -3.04 -3.93
N ARG A 281 7.91 -2.30 -4.71
CA ARG A 281 6.65 -1.73 -4.23
C ARG A 281 5.57 -2.74 -4.53
N VAL A 282 4.83 -3.11 -3.51
CA VAL A 282 3.86 -4.19 -3.59
C VAL A 282 2.54 -3.77 -2.96
N ASN A 283 1.46 -4.46 -3.31
CA ASN A 283 0.16 -4.25 -2.70
C ASN A 283 -0.43 -5.52 -2.08
N TYR A 284 -1.33 -5.31 -1.12
CA TYR A 284 -2.09 -6.34 -0.40
C TYR A 284 -3.44 -5.77 0.05
N LEU A 285 -4.36 -6.62 0.49
CA LEU A 285 -5.69 -6.22 0.94
C LEU A 285 -5.77 -6.06 2.46
N ASP A 286 -6.45 -5.01 2.88
CA ASP A 286 -6.68 -4.71 4.29
C ASP A 286 -8.04 -4.01 4.47
N PHE A 287 -8.48 -3.85 5.72
CA PHE A 287 -9.75 -3.25 6.09
C PHE A 287 -9.54 -2.02 6.98
N ASP A 288 -9.96 -0.83 6.50
CA ASP A 288 -9.77 0.44 7.24
C ASP A 288 -10.83 0.67 8.34
N GLY A 289 -11.72 -0.29 8.59
CA GLY A 289 -12.87 -0.14 9.49
C GLY A 289 -14.16 0.27 8.78
N GLU A 290 -14.07 0.77 7.54
CA GLU A 290 -15.24 1.17 6.74
C GLU A 290 -15.28 0.52 5.35
N ARG A 291 -14.11 0.26 4.77
CA ARG A 291 -13.89 -0.23 3.41
C ARG A 291 -12.80 -1.29 3.40
N LEU A 292 -13.03 -2.26 2.52
CA LEU A 292 -12.04 -3.26 2.12
C LEU A 292 -11.31 -2.74 0.89
N GLY A 293 -9.98 -2.78 0.89
CA GLY A 293 -9.21 -2.19 -0.19
C GLY A 293 -7.73 -2.54 -0.16
N THR A 294 -7.02 -2.00 -1.15
CA THR A 294 -5.58 -2.22 -1.33
C THR A 294 -4.77 -1.24 -0.49
N ARG A 295 -3.69 -1.75 0.11
CA ARG A 295 -2.60 -1.00 0.72
C ARG A 295 -1.32 -1.30 -0.02
N LYS A 296 -0.38 -0.35 0.03
CA LYS A 296 0.97 -0.52 -0.50
C LYS A 296 1.96 -0.70 0.64
N THR A 297 2.99 -1.48 0.41
CA THR A 297 4.19 -1.57 1.24
C THR A 297 5.39 -1.80 0.34
N GLU A 298 6.58 -1.67 0.90
CA GLU A 298 7.83 -1.97 0.20
C GLU A 298 8.44 -3.23 0.82
N LEU A 299 8.98 -4.08 -0.04
CA LEU A 299 9.77 -5.26 0.31
C LEU A 299 11.17 -5.09 -0.26
N PHE A 300 12.14 -5.76 0.36
CA PHE A 300 13.54 -5.54 0.04
C PHE A 300 14.31 -6.85 0.03
N VAL A 301 15.10 -7.08 -1.03
CA VAL A 301 16.06 -8.17 -1.10
C VAL A 301 17.47 -7.58 -1.03
N PRO A 302 18.21 -7.77 0.08
CA PRO A 302 19.56 -7.26 0.20
C PRO A 302 20.48 -7.78 -0.90
N LYS A 303 21.41 -6.94 -1.36
CA LYS A 303 22.42 -7.32 -2.35
C LYS A 303 23.25 -8.49 -1.83
N TYR A 304 23.47 -9.48 -2.69
CA TYR A 304 24.27 -10.66 -2.40
C TYR A 304 25.26 -10.97 -3.52
N PRO A 305 26.45 -11.52 -3.20
CA PRO A 305 27.43 -11.89 -4.21
C PRO A 305 27.07 -13.21 -4.89
N GLY A 306 27.47 -13.35 -6.16
CA GLY A 306 27.34 -14.60 -6.89
C GLY A 306 25.90 -14.98 -7.21
N THR A 307 25.59 -16.27 -7.09
CA THR A 307 24.27 -16.85 -7.35
C THR A 307 23.72 -17.43 -6.05
N ARG A 308 22.43 -17.22 -5.79
CA ARG A 308 21.75 -17.70 -4.59
C ARG A 308 20.48 -18.46 -4.96
N GLU A 309 20.14 -19.48 -4.18
CA GLU A 309 18.87 -20.19 -4.34
C GLU A 309 17.69 -19.29 -3.96
N LEU A 310 16.58 -19.40 -4.70
CA LEU A 310 15.40 -18.56 -4.48
C LEU A 310 14.75 -18.83 -3.11
N SER A 311 14.84 -20.06 -2.61
CA SER A 311 14.35 -20.49 -1.29
C SER A 311 15.03 -19.77 -0.13
N GLU A 312 16.23 -19.25 -0.31
CA GLU A 312 16.98 -18.50 0.70
C GLU A 312 16.69 -16.99 0.67
N LEU A 313 15.97 -16.51 -0.35
CA LEU A 313 15.63 -15.10 -0.48
C LEU A 313 14.48 -14.75 0.47
N PRO A 314 14.45 -13.51 1.00
CA PRO A 314 13.35 -13.08 1.88
C PRO A 314 12.02 -13.00 1.13
N THR A 315 12.04 -12.86 -0.20
CA THR A 315 10.85 -12.90 -1.05
C THR A 315 11.14 -13.59 -2.38
N MET A 316 10.15 -14.31 -2.91
CA MET A 316 10.22 -14.98 -4.20
C MET A 316 8.83 -15.09 -4.85
N PRO A 317 8.72 -15.31 -6.17
CA PRO A 317 7.42 -15.54 -6.81
C PRO A 317 6.71 -16.77 -6.25
N LEU A 318 5.41 -16.64 -5.97
CA LEU A 318 4.62 -17.68 -5.30
C LEU A 318 4.57 -18.98 -6.12
N ASP A 319 4.49 -18.87 -7.45
CA ASP A 319 4.45 -19.99 -8.39
C ASP A 319 5.78 -20.74 -8.49
N LEU A 320 6.87 -20.18 -7.93
CA LEU A 320 8.18 -20.82 -7.93
C LEU A 320 8.48 -21.59 -6.63
N LEU A 321 7.61 -21.54 -5.63
CA LEU A 321 7.73 -22.37 -4.43
C LEU A 321 7.52 -23.85 -4.75
N GLU A 322 8.14 -24.72 -3.95
CA GLU A 322 7.91 -26.17 -4.03
C GLU A 322 6.51 -26.54 -3.50
N ASP A 323 6.07 -25.85 -2.45
CA ASP A 323 4.79 -25.99 -1.75
C ASP A 323 3.76 -24.91 -2.14
N ALA A 324 3.88 -24.37 -3.37
CA ALA A 324 3.08 -23.24 -3.85
C ALA A 324 1.56 -23.44 -3.68
N GLU A 325 1.05 -24.64 -3.97
CA GLU A 325 -0.38 -24.95 -3.84
C GLU A 325 -0.86 -24.97 -2.38
N GLU A 326 -0.04 -25.52 -1.47
CA GLU A 326 -0.34 -25.59 -0.04
C GLU A 326 -0.32 -24.19 0.58
N VAL A 327 0.73 -23.41 0.30
CA VAL A 327 0.84 -22.02 0.75
C VAL A 327 -0.30 -21.17 0.20
N HIS A 328 -0.64 -21.32 -1.08
CA HIS A 328 -1.77 -20.59 -1.67
C HIS A 328 -3.10 -20.99 -1.00
N ALA A 329 -3.33 -22.27 -0.74
CA ALA A 329 -4.54 -22.74 -0.04
C ALA A 329 -4.63 -22.19 1.38
N GLU A 330 -3.51 -22.15 2.12
CA GLU A 330 -3.42 -21.53 3.46
C GLU A 330 -3.80 -20.05 3.39
N LEU A 331 -3.20 -19.30 2.46
CA LEU A 331 -3.46 -17.86 2.28
C LEU A 331 -4.93 -17.58 1.95
N VAL A 332 -5.53 -18.36 1.05
CA VAL A 332 -6.96 -18.25 0.73
C VAL A 332 -7.82 -18.55 1.95
N ALA A 333 -7.53 -19.62 2.69
CA ALA A 333 -8.28 -20.00 3.89
C ALA A 333 -8.22 -18.90 4.97
N ARG A 334 -7.04 -18.32 5.20
CA ARG A 334 -6.86 -17.16 6.09
C ARG A 334 -7.66 -15.97 5.59
N GLY A 335 -7.62 -15.67 4.29
CA GLY A 335 -8.38 -14.57 3.71
C GLY A 335 -9.88 -14.69 3.87
N ARG A 336 -10.41 -15.92 3.86
CA ARG A 336 -11.82 -16.18 4.18
C ARG A 336 -12.15 -15.91 5.65
N LYS A 337 -11.24 -16.22 6.58
CA LYS A 337 -11.40 -15.84 8.00
C LYS A 337 -11.34 -14.31 8.15
N PHE A 338 -10.35 -13.66 7.54
CA PHE A 338 -10.21 -12.20 7.54
C PHE A 338 -11.50 -11.51 7.05
N GLU A 339 -12.05 -11.97 5.94
CA GLU A 339 -13.32 -11.52 5.39
C GLU A 339 -14.48 -11.69 6.39
N GLY A 340 -14.53 -12.82 7.09
CA GLY A 340 -15.51 -13.10 8.15
C GLY A 340 -15.41 -12.15 9.35
N PHE A 341 -14.25 -11.51 9.57
CA PHE A 341 -14.03 -10.57 10.66
C PHE A 341 -14.29 -9.11 10.29
N ILE A 342 -14.82 -8.83 9.10
CA ILE A 342 -15.26 -7.49 8.72
C ILE A 342 -16.46 -7.10 9.59
N GLY A 343 -16.35 -5.95 10.26
CA GLY A 343 -17.34 -5.46 11.23
C GLY A 343 -16.88 -5.64 12.67
N GLN A 344 -17.84 -5.78 13.59
CA GLN A 344 -17.57 -5.95 15.01
C GLN A 344 -17.86 -7.40 15.43
N HIS A 345 -16.88 -8.07 16.02
CA HIS A 345 -16.98 -9.47 16.45
C HIS A 345 -16.37 -9.68 17.83
N TYR A 346 -17.03 -10.49 18.67
CA TYR A 346 -16.47 -10.95 19.94
C TYR A 346 -15.93 -12.36 19.78
N LEU A 347 -14.63 -12.52 20.00
CA LEU A 347 -13.89 -13.75 19.74
C LEU A 347 -13.00 -14.10 20.93
N GLN A 348 -12.50 -15.33 20.93
CA GLN A 348 -11.48 -15.83 21.85
C GLN A 348 -10.13 -15.81 21.13
N TYR A 349 -9.08 -15.42 21.85
CA TYR A 349 -7.70 -15.42 21.35
C TYR A 349 -6.75 -15.98 22.40
N ASN A 350 -5.83 -16.82 21.98
CA ASN A 350 -4.80 -17.43 22.84
C ASN A 350 -3.47 -17.54 22.10
N ASN A 351 -2.85 -16.40 21.82
CA ASN A 351 -1.56 -16.34 21.15
C ASN A 351 -0.86 -14.98 21.43
N ILE A 352 0.22 -14.70 20.72
CA ILE A 352 0.90 -13.41 20.69
C ILE A 352 0.08 -12.46 19.81
N ALA A 353 -0.28 -11.32 20.35
CA ALA A 353 -0.83 -10.18 19.62
C ALA A 353 0.22 -9.08 19.50
N LEU A 354 0.04 -8.17 18.56
CA LEU A 354 1.04 -7.17 18.20
C LEU A 354 0.53 -5.76 18.49
N LYS A 355 1.43 -4.84 18.84
CA LYS A 355 1.16 -3.40 18.79
C LYS A 355 2.29 -2.72 18.05
N ARG A 356 1.96 -1.81 17.13
CA ARG A 356 2.97 -1.02 16.45
C ARG A 356 3.48 0.08 17.40
N ILE A 357 4.79 0.19 17.55
CA ILE A 357 5.47 1.20 18.36
C ILE A 357 6.72 1.63 17.60
N ASP A 358 6.83 2.92 17.26
CA ASP A 358 8.00 3.50 16.58
C ASP A 358 8.46 2.71 15.34
N GLY A 359 7.51 2.24 14.54
CA GLY A 359 7.78 1.46 13.33
C GLY A 359 8.04 -0.03 13.56
N MET A 360 8.21 -0.47 14.81
CA MET A 360 8.41 -1.87 15.21
C MET A 360 7.13 -2.51 15.78
N TYR A 361 7.16 -3.83 16.02
CA TYR A 361 6.08 -4.55 16.69
C TYR A 361 6.47 -4.97 18.10
N ALA A 362 5.74 -4.46 19.09
CA ALA A 362 5.75 -5.00 20.45
C ALA A 362 4.81 -6.21 20.55
N LYS A 363 5.32 -7.30 21.13
CA LYS A 363 4.59 -8.56 21.30
C LYS A 363 3.90 -8.62 22.67
N PHE A 364 2.63 -8.99 22.67
CA PHE A 364 1.81 -9.16 23.88
C PHE A 364 1.20 -10.55 23.91
N THR A 365 1.49 -11.33 24.95
CA THR A 365 0.74 -12.56 25.19
C THR A 365 -0.70 -12.20 25.57
N VAL A 366 -1.66 -12.71 24.82
CA VAL A 366 -3.09 -12.52 25.07
C VAL A 366 -3.73 -13.88 25.21
N ASN A 367 -4.37 -14.09 26.37
CA ASN A 367 -5.24 -15.22 26.61
C ASN A 367 -6.56 -14.68 27.16
N GLY A 368 -7.62 -14.74 26.34
CA GLY A 368 -8.93 -14.25 26.74
C GLY A 368 -9.79 -13.78 25.57
N ARG A 369 -10.85 -13.06 25.94
CA ARG A 369 -11.79 -12.50 24.99
C ARG A 369 -11.19 -11.25 24.33
N VAL A 370 -11.50 -11.09 23.06
CA VAL A 370 -11.12 -9.95 22.24
C VAL A 370 -12.33 -9.43 21.48
N MET A 371 -12.34 -8.13 21.18
CA MET A 371 -13.29 -7.51 20.27
C MET A 371 -12.53 -7.13 19.00
N ILE A 372 -12.84 -7.76 17.87
CA ILE A 372 -12.34 -7.31 16.57
C ILE A 372 -13.23 -6.18 16.08
N ASP A 373 -12.64 -5.00 15.90
CA ASP A 373 -13.33 -3.79 15.46
C ASP A 373 -12.28 -2.77 14.97
N ALA A 374 -11.94 -2.86 13.69
CA ALA A 374 -10.96 -1.96 13.07
C ALA A 374 -11.41 -0.49 13.09
N LYS A 375 -12.73 -0.23 13.04
CA LYS A 375 -13.25 1.14 13.09
C LYS A 375 -13.00 1.79 14.44
N THR A 376 -13.29 1.07 15.52
CA THR A 376 -13.01 1.56 16.87
C THR A 376 -11.52 1.63 17.14
N TYR A 377 -10.73 0.66 16.64
CA TYR A 377 -9.26 0.70 16.72
C TYR A 377 -8.72 2.00 16.10
N HIS A 378 -9.03 2.30 14.83
CA HIS A 378 -8.49 3.50 14.16
C HIS A 378 -8.97 4.81 14.78
N ARG A 379 -10.15 4.81 15.40
CA ARG A 379 -10.67 5.99 16.13
C ARG A 379 -9.90 6.26 17.43
N LEU A 380 -9.46 5.21 18.13
CA LEU A 380 -8.82 5.32 19.45
C LEU A 380 -7.29 5.24 19.39
N GLU A 381 -6.73 4.66 18.33
CA GLU A 381 -5.30 4.61 18.02
C GLU A 381 -5.04 5.33 16.68
N PRO A 382 -5.19 6.66 16.61
CA PRO A 382 -5.10 7.41 15.35
C PRO A 382 -3.72 7.33 14.70
N ASN A 383 -2.65 7.16 15.48
CA ASN A 383 -1.28 7.00 14.99
C ASN A 383 -1.08 5.69 14.21
N ASP A 384 -1.89 4.67 14.50
CA ASP A 384 -1.86 3.38 13.80
C ASP A 384 -2.94 3.30 12.70
N SER A 385 -3.72 4.36 12.51
CA SER A 385 -4.78 4.39 11.50
C SER A 385 -4.23 4.48 10.09
N PHE A 386 -4.95 3.87 9.14
CA PHE A 386 -4.62 3.91 7.73
C PHE A 386 -5.88 3.99 6.89
N VAL A 387 -5.70 4.34 5.62
CA VAL A 387 -6.75 4.37 4.61
C VAL A 387 -6.41 3.38 3.51
N VAL A 388 -7.42 2.71 2.97
CA VAL A 388 -7.28 1.79 1.85
C VAL A 388 -7.74 2.43 0.54
N LYS A 389 -7.10 2.05 -0.58
CA LYS A 389 -7.65 2.31 -1.91
C LYS A 389 -8.71 1.25 -2.20
N GLU A 390 -9.97 1.68 -2.15
CA GLU A 390 -11.14 0.82 -2.29
C GLU A 390 -11.09 -0.01 -3.58
N LEU A 391 -11.46 -1.30 -3.46
CA LEU A 391 -11.54 -2.20 -4.62
C LEU A 391 -12.57 -1.69 -5.63
N PRO A 392 -12.34 -1.84 -6.95
CA PRO A 392 -13.34 -1.49 -7.96
C PRO A 392 -14.65 -2.25 -7.70
N ALA A 393 -15.78 -1.54 -7.77
CA ALA A 393 -17.09 -2.15 -7.55
C ALA A 393 -17.42 -3.11 -8.69
N GLN A 394 -17.70 -4.37 -8.39
CA GLN A 394 -18.04 -5.34 -9.42
C GLN A 394 -19.49 -5.20 -9.89
N ASN A 395 -20.40 -4.70 -9.04
CA ASN A 395 -21.82 -4.58 -9.37
C ASN A 395 -22.44 -3.18 -9.19
N GLU A 396 -23.54 -2.91 -9.90
CA GLU A 396 -24.27 -1.63 -9.85
C GLU A 396 -24.90 -1.34 -8.47
N ALA A 397 -25.27 -2.38 -7.71
CA ALA A 397 -25.82 -2.23 -6.37
C ALA A 397 -24.79 -1.62 -5.40
N THR A 398 -23.55 -2.07 -5.47
CA THR A 398 -22.46 -1.56 -4.62
C THR A 398 -22.01 -0.17 -5.06
N LYS A 399 -22.05 0.14 -6.37
CA LYS A 399 -21.87 1.53 -6.85
C LYS A 399 -22.91 2.49 -6.27
N ARG A 400 -24.19 2.09 -6.22
CA ARG A 400 -25.28 2.91 -5.66
C ARG A 400 -25.12 3.14 -4.16
N GLU A 401 -24.81 2.09 -3.39
CA GLU A 401 -24.55 2.24 -1.94
C GLU A 401 -23.31 3.11 -1.67
N ARG A 402 -22.22 2.94 -2.44
CA ARG A 402 -21.01 3.78 -2.32
C ARG A 402 -21.30 5.27 -2.58
N SER A 403 -22.15 5.57 -3.57
CA SER A 403 -22.61 6.94 -3.86
C SER A 403 -23.39 7.55 -2.70
N THR A 404 -24.22 6.75 -2.01
CA THR A 404 -24.96 7.23 -0.83
C THR A 404 -24.07 7.47 0.40
N ARG A 405 -23.02 6.66 0.62
CA ARG A 405 -22.05 6.88 1.72
C ARG A 405 -21.28 8.19 1.58
N ARG A 406 -20.82 8.53 0.37
CA ARG A 406 -20.07 9.80 0.12
C ARG A 406 -20.87 11.06 0.45
N LYS A 407 -22.21 11.00 0.47
CA LYS A 407 -23.08 12.14 0.78
C LYS A 407 -23.40 12.31 2.28
N GLY A 408 -22.99 11.37 3.14
CA GLY A 408 -23.33 11.33 4.56
C GLY A 408 -22.24 11.83 5.52
N PHE A 409 -21.40 12.79 5.11
CA PHE A 409 -20.35 13.34 5.98
C PHE A 409 -20.95 14.35 6.97
N GLY A 410 -21.58 13.86 8.02
CA GLY A 410 -22.23 14.72 9.00
C GLY A 410 -22.95 13.98 10.11
N MET A 411 -22.19 13.30 10.98
CA MET A 411 -22.34 13.28 12.44
C MET A 411 -21.68 12.04 13.05
N ALA A 412 -20.94 12.24 14.14
CA ALA A 412 -20.45 11.21 15.04
C ALA A 412 -21.62 10.34 15.55
N GLN A 413 -21.95 9.32 14.77
CA GLN A 413 -22.94 8.32 15.14
C GLN A 413 -22.24 7.28 16.01
N PHE A 414 -22.36 7.47 17.32
CA PHE A 414 -21.97 6.45 18.30
C PHE A 414 -22.75 5.17 17.99
N LEU A 415 -22.02 4.08 17.73
CA LEU A 415 -22.54 2.73 17.52
C LEU A 415 -23.62 2.65 16.41
N SER A 416 -23.26 2.93 15.15
CA SER A 416 -24.10 2.45 14.05
C SER A 416 -23.80 0.99 13.77
N ASP A 417 -24.71 0.08 14.14
CA ASP A 417 -24.76 -1.34 13.73
C ASP A 417 -25.02 -1.51 12.22
N LYS A 418 -24.62 -0.54 11.39
CA LYS A 418 -24.66 -0.69 9.93
C LYS A 418 -23.60 -1.73 9.56
N LYS A 419 -24.07 -2.95 9.32
CA LYS A 419 -23.29 -4.03 8.74
C LYS A 419 -22.54 -3.47 7.54
N VAL A 420 -21.21 -3.51 7.59
CA VAL A 420 -20.39 -3.04 6.48
C VAL A 420 -20.66 -3.99 5.32
N VAL A 421 -21.45 -3.54 4.34
CA VAL A 421 -21.69 -4.28 3.11
C VAL A 421 -20.41 -4.22 2.30
N HIS A 422 -19.86 -5.39 2.00
CA HIS A 422 -18.76 -5.57 1.07
C HIS A 422 -19.10 -6.73 0.12
N GLU A 423 -18.50 -6.71 -1.07
CA GLU A 423 -18.61 -7.84 -2.00
C GLU A 423 -17.73 -8.99 -1.50
N LYS A 424 -18.13 -10.22 -1.83
CA LYS A 424 -17.35 -11.40 -1.49
C LYS A 424 -16.02 -11.35 -2.25
N LEU A 425 -14.90 -11.53 -1.55
CA LEU A 425 -13.57 -11.54 -2.18
C LEU A 425 -13.42 -12.73 -3.15
N SER A 426 -12.75 -12.51 -4.28
CA SER A 426 -12.27 -13.62 -5.13
C SER A 426 -11.21 -14.45 -4.38
N ASP A 427 -10.90 -15.67 -4.83
CA ASP A 427 -9.82 -16.45 -4.20
C ASP A 427 -8.46 -15.76 -4.35
N ALA A 428 -8.21 -15.16 -5.52
CA ALA A 428 -6.99 -14.39 -5.78
C ALA A 428 -6.85 -13.18 -4.85
N ASP A 429 -7.96 -12.50 -4.54
CA ASP A 429 -7.96 -11.37 -3.60
C ASP A 429 -7.85 -11.86 -2.15
N ALA A 430 -8.54 -12.94 -1.79
CA ALA A 430 -8.46 -13.53 -0.45
C ALA A 430 -7.02 -13.92 -0.09
N ALA A 431 -6.26 -14.47 -1.03
CA ALA A 431 -4.85 -14.82 -0.84
C ALA A 431 -3.95 -13.60 -0.51
N LEU A 432 -4.35 -12.39 -0.90
CA LEU A 432 -3.60 -11.15 -0.69
C LEU A 432 -4.00 -10.40 0.58
N THR A 433 -4.87 -10.95 1.41
CA THR A 433 -5.30 -10.30 2.65
C THR A 433 -4.19 -10.19 3.69
N ASN A 434 -4.27 -9.17 4.53
CA ASN A 434 -3.37 -9.00 5.66
C ASN A 434 -3.50 -10.18 6.64
N ALA A 435 -2.39 -10.60 7.26
CA ALA A 435 -2.41 -11.72 8.20
C ALA A 435 -3.06 -11.37 9.55
N THR A 436 -3.18 -10.07 9.86
CA THR A 436 -3.69 -9.58 11.14
C THR A 436 -4.96 -8.75 10.98
N VAL A 437 -5.80 -8.78 12.02
CA VAL A 437 -6.98 -7.92 12.18
C VAL A 437 -6.86 -7.07 13.45
N ARG A 438 -7.53 -5.92 13.47
CA ARG A 438 -7.39 -4.92 14.54
C ARG A 438 -8.53 -5.04 15.55
N GLY A 439 -8.20 -4.99 16.83
CA GLY A 439 -9.20 -5.12 17.88
C GLY A 439 -8.71 -4.72 19.26
N TYR A 440 -9.52 -5.03 20.28
CA TYR A 440 -9.27 -4.75 21.68
C TYR A 440 -9.15 -6.05 22.49
N SER A 441 -8.09 -6.17 23.29
CA SER A 441 -7.96 -7.24 24.28
C SER A 441 -8.57 -6.81 25.61
N PHE A 442 -9.57 -7.56 26.11
CA PHE A 442 -10.18 -7.30 27.42
C PHE A 442 -9.25 -7.65 28.58
N THR A 443 -8.38 -8.64 28.39
CA THR A 443 -7.38 -9.06 29.40
C THR A 443 -6.28 -8.01 29.55
N ASN A 444 -5.72 -7.54 28.44
CA ASN A 444 -4.60 -6.58 28.45
C ASN A 444 -5.06 -5.12 28.43
N LYS A 445 -6.37 -4.89 28.30
CA LYS A 445 -7.06 -3.59 28.27
C LYS A 445 -6.46 -2.60 27.26
N ARG A 446 -6.17 -3.07 26.05
CA ARG A 446 -5.53 -2.27 24.99
C ARG A 446 -5.91 -2.74 23.61
N PHE A 447 -5.78 -1.82 22.65
CA PHE A 447 -5.89 -2.12 21.22
C PHE A 447 -4.63 -2.81 20.72
N LEU A 448 -4.81 -3.90 19.97
CA LEU A 448 -3.76 -4.76 19.41
C LEU A 448 -4.17 -5.27 18.02
N GLU A 449 -3.20 -5.79 17.28
CA GLU A 449 -3.41 -6.62 16.10
C GLU A 449 -3.34 -8.10 16.48
N PHE A 450 -4.28 -8.89 15.94
CA PHE A 450 -4.44 -10.31 16.20
C PHE A 450 -4.27 -11.09 14.91
N PHE A 451 -3.54 -12.21 14.93
CA PHE A 451 -3.46 -13.08 13.76
C PHE A 451 -4.84 -13.67 13.44
N ALA A 452 -5.26 -13.55 12.18
CA ALA A 452 -6.59 -13.97 11.76
C ALA A 452 -6.82 -15.49 11.95
N ASP A 453 -5.75 -16.28 11.87
CA ASP A 453 -5.85 -17.74 12.05
C ASP A 453 -6.11 -18.18 13.48
N GLU A 454 -5.71 -17.36 14.45
CA GLU A 454 -5.68 -17.65 15.88
C GLU A 454 -6.92 -17.10 16.62
N LEU A 455 -7.94 -16.71 15.85
CA LEU A 455 -9.21 -16.21 16.35
C LEU A 455 -10.29 -17.29 16.26
N PHE A 456 -10.95 -17.55 17.39
CA PHE A 456 -11.95 -18.60 17.50
C PHE A 456 -13.26 -18.06 18.09
N PRO A 457 -14.41 -18.68 17.78
CA PRO A 457 -15.68 -18.36 18.44
C PRO A 457 -15.59 -18.54 19.96
N ILE A 458 -16.26 -17.66 20.71
CA ILE A 458 -16.35 -17.80 22.18
C ILE A 458 -17.32 -18.92 22.53
N GLU A 459 -16.89 -19.85 23.38
CA GLU A 459 -17.75 -20.81 24.05
C GLU A 459 -18.42 -20.15 25.27
N TRP A 460 -19.69 -19.77 25.12
CA TRP A 460 -20.45 -19.09 26.16
C TRP A 460 -21.09 -20.10 27.13
N ASN A 461 -20.91 -19.90 28.44
CA ASN A 461 -21.58 -20.71 29.44
C ASN A 461 -22.91 -20.09 29.86
N THR A 462 -23.95 -20.28 29.04
CA THR A 462 -25.29 -19.71 29.30
C THR A 462 -26.00 -20.31 30.52
N ASN A 463 -25.51 -21.44 31.05
CA ASN A 463 -26.06 -22.11 32.24
C ASN A 463 -25.40 -21.64 33.55
N CYS A 464 -24.55 -20.61 33.49
CA CYS A 464 -23.85 -20.05 34.64
C CYS A 464 -24.78 -19.62 35.79
N PHE A 465 -26.00 -19.16 35.46
CA PHE A 465 -27.00 -18.76 36.46
C PHE A 465 -27.53 -19.92 37.32
N ASP A 466 -27.46 -21.16 36.83
CA ASP A 466 -27.90 -22.32 37.60
C ASP A 466 -26.94 -22.61 38.77
N GLN A 467 -25.65 -22.34 38.55
CA GLN A 467 -24.58 -22.53 39.54
C GLN A 467 -24.51 -21.36 40.55
N LEU A 468 -25.09 -20.21 40.22
CA LEU A 468 -25.05 -19.03 41.07
C LEU A 468 -25.94 -19.22 42.30
N VAL A 469 -25.41 -19.04 43.51
CA VAL A 469 -26.22 -19.14 44.74
C VAL A 469 -26.89 -17.80 45.03
N LEU A 470 -28.06 -17.58 44.42
CA LEU A 470 -28.93 -16.41 44.63
C LEU A 470 -30.38 -16.86 44.77
N ASP A 471 -31.19 -16.03 45.42
CA ASP A 471 -32.63 -16.23 45.49
C ASP A 471 -33.22 -16.37 44.06
N PRO A 472 -34.05 -17.39 43.79
CA PRO A 472 -34.62 -17.62 42.46
C PRO A 472 -35.38 -16.42 41.87
N ALA A 473 -36.07 -15.64 42.71
CA ALA A 473 -36.78 -14.44 42.27
C ALA A 473 -35.80 -13.33 41.85
N VAL A 474 -34.69 -13.18 42.56
CA VAL A 474 -33.63 -12.23 42.20
C VAL A 474 -32.95 -12.64 40.90
N LYS A 475 -32.62 -13.92 40.72
CA LYS A 475 -32.06 -14.44 39.45
C LYS A 475 -32.98 -14.11 38.26
N LYS A 476 -34.27 -14.42 38.40
CA LYS A 476 -35.27 -14.17 37.35
C LYS A 476 -35.39 -12.69 37.02
N THR A 477 -35.31 -11.83 38.04
CA THR A 477 -35.34 -10.36 37.86
C THR A 477 -34.11 -9.87 37.10
N VAL A 478 -32.91 -10.31 37.50
CA VAL A 478 -31.66 -9.95 36.80
C VAL A 478 -31.68 -10.44 35.35
N GLN A 479 -32.05 -11.70 35.11
CA GLN A 479 -32.16 -12.25 33.76
C GLN A 479 -33.13 -11.43 32.89
N ALA A 480 -34.32 -11.12 33.41
CA ALA A 480 -35.32 -10.33 32.68
C ALA A 480 -34.82 -8.92 32.33
N LEU A 481 -34.20 -8.22 33.29
CA LEU A 481 -33.67 -6.87 33.08
C LEU A 481 -32.56 -6.85 32.02
N VAL A 482 -31.60 -7.77 32.12
CA VAL A 482 -30.45 -7.79 31.22
C VAL A 482 -30.86 -8.31 29.83
N SER A 483 -31.77 -9.29 29.72
CA SER A 483 -32.30 -9.73 28.43
C SER A 483 -33.06 -8.62 27.70
N SER A 484 -33.95 -7.90 28.39
CA SER A 484 -34.69 -6.77 27.80
C SER A 484 -33.71 -5.69 27.32
N HIS A 485 -32.74 -5.31 28.16
CA HIS A 485 -31.74 -4.31 27.80
C HIS A 485 -30.82 -4.74 26.64
N ALA A 486 -30.49 -6.02 26.55
CA ALA A 486 -29.66 -6.54 25.47
C ALA A 486 -30.38 -6.58 24.11
N GLN A 487 -31.71 -6.71 24.10
CA GLN A 487 -32.54 -6.80 22.90
C GLN A 487 -33.06 -5.42 22.42
N ASP A 488 -33.40 -4.49 23.32
CA ASP A 488 -34.07 -3.21 23.01
C ASP A 488 -33.13 -2.04 22.64
N ARG A 489 -32.08 -2.28 21.84
CA ARG A 489 -31.18 -1.18 21.42
C ARG A 489 -31.79 -0.23 20.38
N GLU A 490 -32.83 -0.63 19.66
CA GLU A 490 -33.44 0.19 18.60
C GLU A 490 -34.70 0.95 19.02
N SER A 491 -35.28 0.68 20.20
CA SER A 491 -36.69 1.03 20.49
C SER A 491 -36.93 1.99 21.65
N PHE A 492 -35.93 2.29 22.49
CA PHE A 492 -36.12 3.16 23.67
C PHE A 492 -35.28 4.44 23.57
N ASP A 493 -35.91 5.52 23.12
CA ASP A 493 -35.41 6.90 23.30
C ASP A 493 -36.40 7.57 24.26
N ASP A 494 -35.96 7.87 25.48
CA ASP A 494 -36.72 8.68 26.44
C ASP A 494 -36.99 10.08 25.86
N ILE A 495 -37.78 10.91 26.54
CA ILE A 495 -38.09 12.31 26.15
C ILE A 495 -36.83 13.13 25.84
N VAL A 496 -35.68 12.74 26.39
CA VAL A 496 -34.36 13.29 26.09
C VAL A 496 -33.51 12.26 25.36
N LYS A 497 -33.11 12.59 24.11
CA LYS A 497 -32.25 11.77 23.27
C LYS A 497 -31.00 11.29 24.01
N GLY A 498 -30.86 9.97 24.18
CA GLY A 498 -29.72 9.34 24.84
C GLY A 498 -29.81 9.20 26.38
N LYS A 499 -30.91 9.58 27.02
CA LYS A 499 -31.18 9.33 28.45
C LYS A 499 -32.03 8.05 28.59
N GLY A 500 -31.83 7.28 29.67
CA GLY A 500 -32.64 6.07 29.96
C GLY A 500 -32.19 4.78 29.25
N GLN A 501 -31.19 4.84 28.37
CA GLN A 501 -30.66 3.67 27.64
C GLN A 501 -29.64 2.84 28.43
N GLY A 502 -29.34 3.19 29.67
CA GLY A 502 -28.34 2.51 30.51
C GLY A 502 -28.98 1.67 31.60
N LEU A 503 -28.59 0.40 31.71
CA LEU A 503 -28.89 -0.45 32.86
C LEU A 503 -27.71 -0.39 33.84
N VAL A 504 -27.94 0.11 35.05
CA VAL A 504 -26.95 0.14 36.12
C VAL A 504 -27.41 -0.78 37.24
N CYS A 505 -26.62 -1.82 37.52
CA CYS A 505 -26.86 -2.76 38.60
C CYS A 505 -25.81 -2.56 39.70
N VAL A 506 -26.26 -2.40 40.95
CA VAL A 506 -25.36 -2.33 42.12
C VAL A 506 -25.51 -3.62 42.92
N LEU A 507 -24.44 -4.41 42.99
CA LEU A 507 -24.37 -5.63 43.80
C LEU A 507 -23.69 -5.30 45.13
N HIS A 508 -24.43 -5.29 46.24
CA HIS A 508 -23.91 -5.00 47.57
C HIS A 508 -23.92 -6.25 48.47
N GLY A 509 -22.95 -6.36 49.38
CA GLY A 509 -22.88 -7.47 50.34
C GLY A 509 -21.45 -7.75 50.83
N PRO A 510 -21.30 -8.63 51.83
CA PRO A 510 -19.99 -9.02 52.37
C PRO A 510 -19.00 -9.52 51.30
N PRO A 511 -17.67 -9.46 51.51
CA PRO A 511 -16.70 -10.04 50.60
C PRO A 511 -16.92 -11.56 50.43
N GLY A 512 -16.64 -12.11 49.26
CA GLY A 512 -16.74 -13.55 48.99
C GLY A 512 -18.12 -14.09 48.62
N VAL A 513 -19.20 -13.28 48.64
CA VAL A 513 -20.58 -13.74 48.34
C VAL A 513 -20.94 -13.85 46.85
N GLY A 514 -19.94 -13.92 45.95
CA GLY A 514 -20.21 -14.11 44.51
C GLY A 514 -20.70 -12.88 43.73
N LYS A 515 -20.42 -11.65 44.20
CA LYS A 515 -20.76 -10.42 43.47
C LYS A 515 -20.14 -10.37 42.08
N THR A 516 -18.84 -10.60 41.98
CA THR A 516 -18.12 -10.66 40.70
C THR A 516 -18.63 -11.80 39.82
N LEU A 517 -18.85 -12.97 40.43
CA LEU A 517 -19.42 -14.14 39.74
C LEU A 517 -20.79 -13.83 39.14
N THR A 518 -21.62 -13.03 39.81
CA THR A 518 -22.92 -12.61 39.28
C THR A 518 -22.76 -11.75 38.02
N ALA A 519 -21.79 -10.82 38.00
CA ALA A 519 -21.50 -10.01 36.81
C ALA A 519 -20.94 -10.84 35.65
N GLU A 520 -20.09 -11.82 35.93
CA GLU A 520 -19.60 -12.79 34.95
C GLU A 520 -20.76 -13.62 34.38
N CYS A 521 -21.66 -14.12 35.23
CA CYS A 521 -22.84 -14.86 34.79
C CYS A 521 -23.75 -14.02 33.87
N VAL A 522 -23.93 -12.74 34.19
CA VAL A 522 -24.67 -11.80 33.34
C VAL A 522 -24.02 -11.70 31.96
N ALA A 523 -22.70 -11.53 31.91
CA ALA A 523 -21.94 -11.42 30.66
C ALA A 523 -22.02 -12.68 29.79
N GLU A 524 -21.90 -13.88 30.41
CA GLU A 524 -22.09 -15.16 29.73
C GLU A 524 -23.49 -15.30 29.13
N TYR A 525 -24.51 -14.98 29.93
CA TYR A 525 -25.91 -15.14 29.56
C TYR A 525 -26.31 -14.27 28.36
N VAL A 526 -25.79 -13.04 28.28
CA VAL A 526 -26.06 -12.14 27.14
C VAL A 526 -25.02 -12.21 26.03
N LYS A 527 -24.06 -13.13 26.13
CA LYS A 527 -23.00 -13.35 25.14
C LYS A 527 -22.22 -12.07 24.81
N ARG A 528 -21.83 -11.33 25.84
CA ARG A 528 -20.99 -10.12 25.72
C ARG A 528 -19.78 -10.22 26.64
N PRO A 529 -18.57 -9.84 26.17
CA PRO A 529 -17.40 -9.87 27.04
C PRO A 529 -17.55 -8.91 28.22
N LEU A 530 -17.07 -9.33 29.39
CA LEU A 530 -17.04 -8.51 30.59
C LEU A 530 -15.77 -7.64 30.58
N TYR A 531 -15.95 -6.32 30.60
CA TYR A 531 -14.85 -5.39 30.81
C TYR A 531 -14.69 -5.09 32.31
N MET A 532 -13.65 -5.62 32.93
CA MET A 532 -13.40 -5.46 34.36
C MET A 532 -12.53 -4.22 34.63
N VAL A 533 -13.02 -3.33 35.49
CA VAL A 533 -12.30 -2.14 35.97
C VAL A 533 -12.14 -2.25 37.49
N SER A 534 -10.89 -2.23 37.94
CA SER A 534 -10.49 -2.19 39.34
C SER A 534 -10.04 -0.77 39.73
N SER A 535 -9.96 -0.49 41.03
CA SER A 535 -9.48 0.83 41.51
C SER A 535 -8.04 1.16 41.11
N GLY A 536 -7.23 0.15 40.77
CA GLY A 536 -5.87 0.33 40.27
C GLY A 536 -5.79 0.70 38.79
N ASP A 537 -6.88 0.55 38.01
CA ASP A 537 -6.90 0.89 36.58
C ASP A 537 -7.12 2.39 36.32
N ARG A 538 -7.12 3.22 37.38
CA ARG A 538 -7.45 4.66 37.32
C ARG A 538 -6.48 5.51 36.50
N GLU A 539 -5.32 4.97 36.11
CA GLU A 539 -4.34 5.67 35.24
C GLU A 539 -4.63 5.50 33.73
N ILE A 540 -5.59 4.66 33.32
CA ILE A 540 -5.79 4.27 31.90
C ILE A 540 -7.04 4.90 31.27
N ILE A 541 -7.87 5.59 32.04
CA ILE A 541 -9.05 6.30 31.50
C ILE A 541 -8.68 7.78 31.37
N PRO A 542 -8.53 8.35 30.16
CA PRO A 542 -8.44 9.79 30.00
C PRO A 542 -9.84 10.35 30.27
N LEU A 543 -10.14 10.61 31.54
CA LEU A 543 -11.21 11.54 31.86
C LEU A 543 -10.68 12.93 31.50
N PRO A 544 -11.40 13.75 30.73
CA PRO A 544 -11.10 15.17 30.67
C PRO A 544 -11.26 15.69 32.10
N ALA A 545 -10.13 15.99 32.75
CA ALA A 545 -10.11 16.63 34.04
C ALA A 545 -10.71 18.03 33.88
N LYS A 546 -12.03 18.14 34.03
CA LYS A 546 -12.62 19.39 34.49
C LYS A 546 -12.45 19.38 36.01
N GLU A 547 -11.47 20.16 36.46
CA GLU A 547 -11.40 20.66 37.81
C GLU A 547 -12.76 21.27 38.17
N TRP A 548 -13.52 20.59 39.01
CA TRP A 548 -14.57 21.24 39.78
C TRP A 548 -13.91 21.66 41.09
N GLN A 549 -13.31 22.86 41.09
CA GLN A 549 -13.14 23.60 42.32
C GLN A 549 -14.54 23.96 42.82
N TYR A 550 -14.92 23.40 43.96
CA TYR A 550 -16.01 23.94 44.77
C TYR A 550 -15.43 25.13 45.54
N ASP A 551 -15.98 26.32 45.27
CA ASP A 551 -16.04 27.40 46.26
C ASP A 551 -17.14 27.11 47.30
#